data_AF-A0ABD0R6W0-F1
#
_entry.id   AF-A0ABD0R6W0-F1
#
_cell.length_a   1.000
_cell.length_b   1.000
_cell.length_c   1.000
_cell.angle_alpha   90.00
_cell.angle_beta   90.00
_cell.angle_gamma   90.00
#
_symmetry.space_group_name_H-M   'P 1'
#
loop_
_entity.id
_entity.type
_entity.pdbx_description
1 polymer ?
#
loop_
_entity_poly.entity_id
_entity_poly.type
_entity_poly.pdbx_seq_one_letter_code
_entity_poly.pdbx_strand_id
1 'polypeptide(L)' 'MNIIFLFQYNPPVSAAEYVHRVGRTARIGAQGSSLLFLTPSETAFVDVLANHNI' A
#
# COMPACT_ATOMS: atom_id res chain seq x y z
N MET A 1 -9.59 -16.25 -3.09
CA MET A 1 -8.17 -16.10 -3.52
C MET A 1 -7.38 -15.54 -2.35
N ASN A 2 -6.33 -16.24 -1.92
CA ASN A 2 -5.42 -15.78 -0.86
C ASN A 2 -4.27 -15.02 -1.51
N ILE A 3 -4.13 -13.72 -1.21
CA ILE A 3 -3.01 -12.89 -1.67
C ILE A 3 -2.10 -12.75 -0.46
N ILE A 4 -0.85 -13.18 -0.61
CA ILE A 4 0.18 -13.14 0.44
C ILE A 4 1.13 -11.96 0.24
N PHE A 5 1.40 -11.62 -1.03
CA PHE A 5 2.25 -10.48 -1.41
C PHE A 5 1.57 -9.63 -2.48
N LEU A 6 1.58 -8.31 -2.28
CA LEU A 6 1.11 -7.31 -3.23
C LEU A 6 2.28 -6.42 -3.67
N PHE A 7 2.49 -6.30 -4.98
CA PHE A 7 3.49 -5.39 -5.55
C PHE A 7 2.79 -4.25 -6.27
N GLN A 8 3.13 -3.00 -5.93
CA GLN A 8 2.52 -1.79 -6.48
C GLN A 8 3.59 -0.98 -7.21
N TYR A 9 3.53 -0.95 -8.54
CA TYR A 9 4.52 -0.26 -9.38
C TYR A 9 4.23 1.23 -9.57
N ASN A 10 3.02 1.67 -9.23
CA ASN A 10 2.59 3.06 -9.30
C ASN A 10 2.04 3.51 -7.95
N PRO A 11 2.32 4.76 -7.53
CA PRO A 11 1.74 5.31 -6.33
C PRO A 11 0.20 5.34 -6.44
N PRO A 12 -0.51 5.03 -5.35
CA PRO A 12 -1.93 5.36 -5.22
C PRO A 12 -2.13 6.88 -5.29
N VAL A 13 -3.29 7.32 -5.77
CA VAL A 13 -3.62 8.76 -5.81
C VAL A 13 -4.03 9.32 -4.44
N SER A 14 -4.23 8.45 -3.45
CA SER A 14 -4.60 8.83 -2.07
C SER A 14 -4.25 7.74 -1.06
N ALA A 15 -4.19 8.11 0.22
CA ALA A 15 -4.05 7.16 1.33
C ALA A 15 -5.22 6.15 1.40
N ALA A 16 -6.45 6.60 1.11
CA ALA A 16 -7.62 5.70 1.07
C ALA A 16 -7.45 4.63 -0.01
N GLU A 17 -7.01 5.02 -1.21
CA GLU A 17 -6.75 4.06 -2.27
C GLU A 17 -5.62 3.08 -1.90
N TYR A 18 -4.54 3.56 -1.27
CA TYR A 18 -3.49 2.70 -0.73
C TYR A 18 -4.06 1.61 0.20
N VAL A 19 -4.87 2.01 1.19
CA VAL A 19 -5.50 1.09 2.15
C VAL A 19 -6.40 0.07 1.44
N HIS A 20 -7.19 0.50 0.46
CA HIS A 20 -8.04 -0.41 -0.31
C HIS A 20 -7.25 -1.43 -1.16
N ARG A 21 -6.06 -1.04 -1.64
CA ARG A 21 -5.15 -1.93 -2.37
C ARG A 21 -4.48 -2.93 -1.43
N VAL A 22 -3.90 -2.49 -0.31
CA VAL A 22 -3.25 -3.41 0.65
C VAL A 22 -4.26 -4.32 1.35
N GLY A 23 -5.52 -3.90 1.54
CA GLY A 23 -6.61 -4.76 2.04
C GLY A 23 -7.01 -5.94 1.13
N ARG A 24 -6.33 -6.10 -0.01
CA ARG A 24 -6.43 -7.31 -0.86
C ARG A 24 -5.61 -8.47 -0.30
N THR A 25 -4.56 -8.18 0.48
CA THR A 25 -3.77 -9.16 1.25
C THR A 25 -4.27 -9.24 2.70
N ALA A 26 -3.68 -10.12 3.52
CA ALA A 26 -3.89 -10.21 4.98
C ALA A 26 -5.38 -10.31 5.42
N ARG A 27 -6.19 -11.10 4.69
CA ARG A 27 -7.64 -11.22 4.95
C ARG A 27 -7.95 -12.28 6.01
N ILE A 28 -9.01 -12.04 6.81
CA ILE A 28 -9.59 -13.04 7.73
C ILE A 28 -8.52 -13.66 8.64
N GLY A 29 -7.76 -12.81 9.35
CA GLY A 29 -6.72 -13.25 10.28
C GLY A 29 -5.44 -13.81 9.63
N ALA A 30 -5.39 -13.90 8.30
CA ALA A 30 -4.15 -14.21 7.59
C ALA A 30 -3.19 -13.02 7.63
N GLN A 31 -1.89 -13.30 7.61
CA GLN A 31 -0.86 -12.29 7.40
C GLN A 31 -0.66 -12.05 5.90
N GLY A 32 -0.11 -10.88 5.58
CA GLY A 32 0.16 -10.49 4.22
C GLY A 32 1.06 -9.26 4.16
N SER A 33 1.78 -9.12 3.06
CA SER A 33 2.77 -8.06 2.86
C SER A 33 2.48 -7.29 1.58
N SER A 34 2.91 -6.03 1.55
CA SER A 34 2.86 -5.20 0.35
C SER A 34 4.16 -4.42 0.15
N LEU A 35 4.58 -4.29 -1.10
CA LEU A 35 5.71 -3.46 -1.51
C LEU A 35 5.23 -2.39 -2.49
N LEU A 36 5.51 -1.12 -2.19
CA LEU A 36 5.20 0.03 -3.03
C LEU A 36 6.50 0.58 -3.61
N PHE A 37 6.63 0.54 -4.94
CA PHE A 37 7.73 1.17 -5.66
C PHE A 37 7.38 2.63 -5.91
N LEU A 38 8.33 3.51 -5.60
CA LEU A 38 8.24 4.94 -5.82
C LEU A 38 9.49 5.40 -6.56
N THR A 39 9.30 6.25 -7.57
CA THR A 39 10.37 7.06 -8.13
C THR A 39 10.74 8.19 -7.15
N PRO A 40 11.92 8.84 -7.31
CA PRO A 40 12.30 9.97 -6.47
C PRO A 40 11.23 11.07 -6.42
N SER A 41 10.58 11.35 -7.55
CA SER A 41 9.50 12.35 -7.65
C SER A 41 8.22 11.97 -6.90
N GLU A 42 8.03 10.71 -6.55
CA GLU A 42 6.82 10.21 -5.87
C GLU A 42 7.02 10.01 -4.37
N THR A 43 8.23 10.25 -3.84
CA THR A 43 8.58 10.01 -2.43
C THR A 43 7.77 10.83 -1.43
N ALA A 44 7.23 11.99 -1.83
CA ALA A 44 6.31 12.79 -1.01
C ALA A 44 5.04 12.02 -0.60
N PHE A 45 4.69 10.93 -1.31
CA PHE A 45 3.59 10.08 -0.91
C PHE A 45 3.84 9.36 0.44
N VAL A 46 5.11 9.14 0.83
CA VAL A 46 5.45 8.58 2.14
C VAL A 46 4.98 9.51 3.27
N ASP A 47 5.12 10.83 3.11
CA ASP A 47 4.63 11.80 4.09
C ASP A 47 3.10 11.78 4.18
N VAL A 48 2.42 11.56 3.05
CA VAL A 48 0.95 11.38 3.03
C VAL A 48 0.55 10.18 3.89
N LEU A 49 1.24 9.04 3.75
CA LEU A 49 0.96 7.84 4.56
C LEU A 49 1.24 8.10 6.05
N ALA A 50 2.40 8.68 6.37
CA ALA A 50 2.79 8.99 7.75
C ALA A 50 1.79 9.92 8.44
N ASN A 51 1.31 10.96 7.73
CA ASN A 51 0.28 11.88 8.24
C ASN A 51 -1.07 11.21 8.49
N HIS A 52 -1.34 10.06 7.87
CA HIS A 52 -2.53 9.23 8.09
C HIS A 52 -2.29 8.10 9.11
N ASN A 53 -1.13 8.03 9.75
CA ASN A 53 -0.71 6.95 10.66
C ASN A 53 -0.73 5.56 10.01
N ILE A 54 -0.28 5.51 8.75
CA ILE A 54 -0.11 4.28 7.97
C ILE A 54 1.37 3.91 7.91
#